data_AF-A0A8S0ZGS3-F1
#
_entry.id   AF-A0A8S0ZGS3-F1
#
_cell.length_a   1.000
_cell.length_b   1.000
_cell.length_c   1.000
_cell.angle_alpha   90.00
_cell.angle_beta   90.00
_cell.angle_gamma   90.00
#
_symmetry.space_group_name_H-M   'P 1'
#
loop_
_entity.id
_entity.type
_entity.pdbx_description
1 polymer ?
#
loop_
_entity_poly.entity_id
_entity_poly.type
_entity_poly.pdbx_seq_one_letter_code
_entity_poly.pdbx_strand_id
1 'polypeptide(L)'
;MISSNMKAVNIQVIRAGNKKGDPVVTDICALQYLPEGKIKYKLSFEHAFALKVQDTLQTDWSSYNLSIGNAGDVISAISLLSVEEISKIRNLPTVEAVSERDDPWMAGWVLGIYRLIRTTIQNYKTSIVERITTQLKAIDQGAAESVDVVDQYMGWVNHRNYNMLVAAYDMFFTRFPFHTFASLRIGTTGTRFRDCAGLMSYGYVLDVLGMSKATDLMDWVFIEGVGNDINDNY
;
A
#
# COMPACT_ATOMS: atom_id res chain seq x y z
N MET A 1 -20.47 15.23 -21.28
CA MET A 1 -21.25 14.01 -20.96
C MET A 1 -20.27 12.84 -20.94
N ILE A 2 -19.45 12.76 -19.88
CA ILE A 2 -18.43 11.71 -19.75
C ILE A 2 -19.08 10.57 -18.96
N SER A 3 -19.16 9.43 -19.63
CA SER A 3 -19.63 8.13 -19.14
C SER A 3 -19.35 7.90 -17.65
N SER A 4 -20.42 7.76 -16.88
CA SER A 4 -20.50 7.41 -15.46
C SER A 4 -20.11 5.95 -15.15
N ASN A 5 -19.24 5.34 -15.95
CA ASN A 5 -18.74 3.99 -15.77
C ASN A 5 -17.22 3.95 -15.89
N MET A 6 -16.53 4.69 -15.02
CA MET A 6 -15.14 4.37 -14.73
C MET A 6 -15.17 3.08 -13.90
N LYS A 7 -15.09 1.94 -14.60
CA LYS A 7 -15.14 0.61 -13.99
C LYS A 7 -14.15 0.56 -12.83
N ALA A 8 -14.69 0.37 -11.63
CA ALA A 8 -13.92 0.13 -10.43
C ALA A 8 -12.92 -0.98 -10.71
N VAL A 9 -11.69 -0.79 -10.25
CA VAL A 9 -10.60 -1.67 -10.64
C VAL A 9 -10.68 -2.96 -9.82
N ASN A 10 -10.86 -4.09 -10.51
CA ASN A 10 -11.08 -5.40 -9.91
C ASN A 10 -9.81 -5.99 -9.28
N ILE A 11 -9.83 -6.20 -7.97
CA ILE A 11 -8.82 -7.01 -7.27
C ILE A 11 -9.35 -8.43 -7.19
N GLN A 12 -8.57 -9.38 -7.71
CA GLN A 12 -8.89 -10.81 -7.64
C GLN A 12 -8.35 -11.38 -6.34
N VAL A 13 -9.25 -11.73 -5.40
CA VAL A 13 -8.86 -12.27 -4.08
C VAL A 13 -9.43 -13.67 -3.89
N ILE A 14 -8.72 -14.50 -3.12
CA ILE A 14 -9.19 -15.81 -2.67
C ILE A 14 -9.82 -15.69 -1.29
N ARG A 15 -11.05 -16.18 -1.14
CA ARG A 15 -11.82 -16.23 0.11
C ARG A 15 -11.24 -17.25 1.10
N ALA A 16 -11.09 -16.83 2.35
CA ALA A 16 -10.81 -17.73 3.48
C ALA A 16 -12.04 -18.61 3.78
N GLY A 17 -11.83 -19.85 4.21
CA GLY A 17 -12.94 -20.70 4.63
C GLY A 17 -13.47 -20.27 6.01
N ASN A 18 -14.78 -20.45 6.25
CA ASN A 18 -15.49 -20.03 7.46
C ASN A 18 -15.72 -21.18 8.47
N LYS A 19 -15.16 -22.38 8.25
CA LYS A 19 -15.38 -23.57 9.10
C LYS A 19 -14.20 -23.84 10.02
N LYS A 20 -14.47 -24.48 11.15
CA LYS A 20 -13.45 -25.02 12.05
C LYS A 20 -12.61 -26.07 11.29
N GLY A 21 -11.34 -25.78 11.03
CA GLY A 21 -10.46 -26.58 10.18
C GLY A 21 -10.26 -26.06 8.75
N ASP A 22 -10.93 -24.95 8.38
CA ASP A 22 -10.51 -24.16 7.22
C ASP A 22 -9.26 -23.36 7.62
N PRO A 23 -8.24 -23.27 6.74
CA PRO A 23 -7.01 -22.57 7.07
C PRO A 23 -7.31 -21.11 7.37
N VAL A 24 -6.88 -20.66 8.55
CA VAL A 24 -6.99 -19.27 8.94
C VAL A 24 -6.06 -18.50 8.02
N VAL A 25 -6.44 -17.31 7.60
CA VAL A 25 -5.62 -16.49 6.69
C VAL A 25 -4.21 -16.26 7.24
N THR A 26 -4.05 -16.32 8.56
CA THR A 26 -2.80 -16.34 9.31
C THR A 26 -1.86 -17.50 8.93
N ASP A 27 -2.37 -18.70 8.61
CA ASP A 27 -1.58 -19.84 8.10
C ASP A 27 -0.97 -19.58 6.71
N ILE A 28 -1.55 -18.63 5.97
CA ILE A 28 -1.13 -18.28 4.59
C ILE A 28 0.13 -17.40 4.61
N CYS A 29 0.32 -16.62 5.67
CA CYS A 29 1.44 -15.68 5.80
C CYS A 29 2.61 -16.21 6.65
N ALA A 30 2.36 -17.26 7.46
CA ALA A 30 3.37 -18.13 8.08
C ALA A 30 4.42 -18.69 7.11
N LEU A 31 4.15 -18.62 5.80
CA LEU A 31 5.06 -19.06 4.77
C LEU A 31 6.09 -17.97 4.46
N GLN A 32 7.06 -17.87 5.34
CA GLN A 32 8.40 -17.33 5.07
C GLN A 32 9.08 -18.01 3.86
N TYR A 33 8.50 -19.11 3.33
CA TYR A 33 9.05 -20.01 2.31
C TYR A 33 8.22 -20.19 1.03
N LEU A 34 7.26 -19.32 0.70
CA LEU A 34 6.63 -19.42 -0.62
C LEU A 34 7.49 -18.74 -1.70
N PRO A 35 8.06 -19.51 -2.66
CA PRO A 35 8.77 -18.94 -3.81
C PRO A 35 7.85 -18.03 -4.64
N GLU A 36 8.46 -17.20 -5.50
CA GLU A 36 7.89 -16.19 -6.42
C GLU A 36 6.47 -16.49 -6.98
N GLY A 37 6.10 -17.76 -7.16
CA GLY A 37 4.87 -18.22 -7.80
C GLY A 37 3.56 -18.11 -7.02
N LYS A 38 3.51 -17.54 -5.80
CA LYS A 38 2.28 -17.54 -4.96
C LYS A 38 1.83 -16.16 -4.43
N ILE A 39 2.08 -15.08 -5.17
CA ILE A 39 1.61 -13.72 -4.83
C ILE A 39 0.11 -13.65 -4.46
N LYS A 40 -0.74 -14.48 -5.10
CA LYS A 40 -2.19 -14.55 -4.83
C LYS A 40 -2.52 -14.86 -3.36
N TYR A 41 -1.68 -15.65 -2.70
CA TYR A 41 -1.88 -16.04 -1.30
C TYR A 41 -1.58 -14.88 -0.35
N LYS A 42 -0.49 -14.15 -0.61
CA LYS A 42 -0.12 -12.97 0.17
C LYS A 42 -1.09 -11.81 -0.07
N LEU A 43 -1.63 -11.67 -1.28
CA LEU A 43 -2.72 -10.72 -1.57
C LEU A 43 -4.01 -11.08 -0.84
N SER A 44 -4.36 -12.35 -0.76
CA SER A 44 -5.47 -12.81 0.05
C SER A 44 -5.28 -12.56 1.53
N PHE A 45 -4.06 -12.77 2.03
CA PHE A 45 -3.70 -12.41 3.39
C PHE A 45 -3.91 -10.92 3.65
N GLU A 46 -3.30 -10.08 2.83
CA GLU A 46 -3.42 -8.64 2.96
C GLU A 46 -4.85 -8.15 2.84
N HIS A 47 -5.65 -8.72 1.95
CA HIS A 47 -7.07 -8.39 1.85
C HIS A 47 -7.83 -8.73 3.15
N ALA A 48 -7.60 -9.92 3.72
CA ALA A 48 -8.26 -10.30 4.96
C ALA A 48 -7.80 -9.47 6.14
N PHE A 49 -6.51 -9.11 6.21
CA PHE A 49 -5.99 -8.21 7.22
C PHE A 49 -6.57 -6.80 7.07
N ALA A 50 -6.62 -6.28 5.85
CA ALA A 50 -7.21 -4.97 5.55
C ALA A 50 -8.68 -4.87 5.96
N LEU A 51 -9.45 -5.97 5.91
CA LEU A 51 -10.82 -5.99 6.43
C LEU A 51 -10.88 -5.84 7.96
N LYS A 52 -9.85 -6.27 8.70
CA LYS A 52 -9.73 -6.06 10.16
C LYS A 52 -9.26 -4.64 10.50
N VAL A 53 -8.55 -3.96 9.60
CA VAL A 53 -8.08 -2.59 9.75
C VAL A 53 -9.20 -1.62 9.42
N GLN A 54 -9.91 -1.16 10.44
CA GLN A 54 -11.08 -0.29 10.31
C GLN A 54 -11.00 0.92 11.23
N ASP A 55 -11.48 2.06 10.75
CA ASP A 55 -11.63 3.28 11.56
C ASP A 55 -12.89 4.06 11.15
N THR A 56 -13.35 4.95 12.03
CA THR A 56 -14.59 5.70 11.84
C THR A 56 -14.31 7.08 11.23
N LEU A 57 -15.00 7.40 10.14
CA LEU A 57 -14.90 8.71 9.51
C LEU A 57 -15.43 9.82 10.41
N GLN A 58 -14.60 10.86 10.60
CA GLN A 58 -15.02 12.07 11.31
C GLN A 58 -15.74 13.07 10.40
N THR A 59 -15.40 13.06 9.12
CA THR A 59 -16.01 13.91 8.09
C THR A 59 -16.19 13.11 6.81
N ASP A 60 -17.17 13.53 6.00
CA ASP A 60 -17.45 12.97 4.69
C ASP A 60 -16.16 12.88 3.86
N TRP A 61 -15.99 11.75 3.17
CA TRP A 61 -14.84 11.51 2.33
C TRP A 61 -15.29 11.30 0.88
N SER A 62 -14.92 12.25 0.02
CA SER A 62 -15.11 12.13 -1.42
C SER A 62 -13.84 12.52 -2.18
N SER A 63 -13.68 11.97 -3.38
CA SER A 63 -12.57 12.28 -4.28
C SER A 63 -13.00 12.05 -5.73
N TYR A 64 -12.65 12.96 -6.66
CA TYR A 64 -13.03 12.85 -8.07
C TYR A 64 -14.53 12.56 -8.32
N ASN A 65 -15.42 13.20 -7.55
CA ASN A 65 -16.87 12.99 -7.55
C ASN A 65 -17.34 11.58 -7.14
N LEU A 66 -16.46 10.76 -6.56
CA LEU A 66 -16.80 9.48 -5.94
C LEU A 66 -16.94 9.69 -4.42
N SER A 67 -18.10 9.33 -3.87
CA SER A 67 -18.30 9.26 -2.42
C SER A 67 -17.71 7.96 -1.90
N ILE A 68 -16.73 8.07 -1.00
CA ILE A 68 -16.08 6.94 -0.34
C ILE A 68 -16.86 6.54 0.91
N GLY A 69 -17.36 7.52 1.65
CA GLY A 69 -18.30 7.34 2.76
C GLY A 69 -18.59 8.64 3.49
N ASN A 70 -19.57 8.60 4.38
CA ASN A 70 -20.08 9.74 5.12
C ASN A 70 -19.47 9.78 6.54
N ALA A 71 -19.59 10.93 7.20
CA ALA A 71 -19.24 11.07 8.61
C ALA A 71 -19.99 10.02 9.46
N GLY A 72 -19.26 9.30 10.30
CA GLY A 72 -19.76 8.20 11.13
C GLY A 72 -19.65 6.81 10.51
N ASP A 73 -19.36 6.70 9.21
CA ASP A 73 -19.18 5.39 8.58
C ASP A 73 -17.87 4.73 9.02
N VAL A 74 -17.91 3.42 9.25
CA VAL A 74 -16.73 2.58 9.52
C VAL A 74 -16.14 2.14 8.18
N ILE A 75 -14.89 2.53 7.94
CA ILE A 75 -14.20 2.32 6.67
C ILE A 75 -12.92 1.53 6.88
N SER A 76 -12.55 0.72 5.88
CA SER A 76 -11.28 0.01 5.79
C SER A 76 -10.50 0.43 4.54
N ALA A 77 -9.23 0.00 4.42
CA ALA A 77 -8.48 0.16 3.18
C ALA A 77 -9.13 -0.54 1.97
N ILE A 78 -9.89 -1.63 2.19
CA ILE A 78 -10.60 -2.35 1.11
C ILE A 78 -11.83 -1.58 0.63
N SER A 79 -12.44 -0.74 1.47
CA SER A 79 -13.58 0.10 1.06
C SER A 79 -13.23 1.06 -0.09
N LEU A 80 -11.95 1.29 -0.36
CA LEU A 80 -11.44 2.08 -1.48
C LEU A 80 -11.38 1.31 -2.81
N LEU A 81 -11.64 0.00 -2.79
CA LEU A 81 -11.36 -0.94 -3.88
C LEU A 81 -12.62 -1.76 -4.24
N SER A 82 -12.70 -2.20 -5.51
CA SER A 82 -13.69 -3.19 -5.93
C SER A 82 -13.03 -4.56 -5.98
N VAL A 83 -13.48 -5.47 -5.12
CA VAL A 83 -12.88 -6.79 -4.98
C VAL A 83 -13.81 -7.85 -5.57
N GLU A 84 -13.28 -8.63 -6.51
CA GLU A 84 -13.95 -9.81 -7.08
C GLU A 84 -13.26 -11.08 -6.55
N GLU A 85 -14.03 -11.97 -5.92
CA GLU A 85 -13.51 -13.24 -5.43
C GLU A 85 -13.54 -14.30 -6.54
N ILE A 86 -12.39 -14.88 -6.90
CA ILE A 86 -12.30 -15.70 -8.14
C ILE A 86 -12.17 -17.19 -7.88
N SER A 87 -11.74 -17.60 -6.68
CA SER A 87 -11.71 -19.03 -6.32
C SER A 87 -11.56 -19.22 -4.82
N LYS A 88 -11.87 -20.43 -4.33
CA LYS A 88 -11.53 -20.90 -2.97
C LYS A 88 -10.19 -21.63 -3.04
N ILE A 89 -9.29 -21.37 -2.10
CA ILE A 89 -8.06 -22.17 -1.96
C ILE A 89 -8.45 -23.61 -1.61
N ARG A 90 -7.88 -24.57 -2.33
CA ARG A 90 -7.82 -25.98 -1.91
C ARG A 90 -6.36 -26.31 -1.59
N ASN A 91 -6.14 -27.03 -0.49
CA ASN A 91 -4.85 -27.58 -0.07
C ASN A 91 -3.76 -26.53 0.23
N LEU A 92 -3.88 -25.84 1.35
CA LEU A 92 -2.74 -25.13 1.95
C LEU A 92 -1.78 -26.13 2.59
N PRO A 93 -0.46 -25.92 2.49
CA PRO A 93 0.50 -26.66 3.31
C PRO A 93 0.16 -26.45 4.79
N THR A 94 0.22 -27.50 5.60
CA THR A 94 0.11 -27.38 7.05
C THR A 94 1.38 -26.70 7.57
N VAL A 95 1.22 -25.54 8.19
CA VAL A 95 2.32 -24.79 8.84
C VAL A 95 2.12 -24.88 10.36
N GLU A 96 3.19 -24.67 11.13
CA GLU A 96 3.08 -24.49 12.58
C GLU A 96 2.07 -23.37 12.90
N ALA A 97 1.34 -23.51 14.01
CA ALA A 97 0.25 -22.62 14.38
C ALA A 97 0.78 -21.19 14.57
N VAL A 98 0.56 -20.33 13.57
CA VAL A 98 0.80 -18.89 13.68
C VAL A 98 -0.43 -18.24 14.29
N SER A 99 -0.20 -17.33 15.23
CA SER A 99 -1.28 -16.73 16.02
C SER A 99 -1.78 -15.45 15.37
N GLU A 100 -3.01 -15.02 15.66
CA GLU A 100 -3.54 -13.74 15.14
C GLU A 100 -2.70 -12.52 15.58
N ARG A 101 -1.87 -12.67 16.61
CA ARG A 101 -0.90 -11.67 17.06
C ARG A 101 0.17 -11.39 16.01
N ASP A 102 0.45 -12.35 15.13
CA ASP A 102 1.48 -12.23 14.09
C ASP A 102 1.00 -11.44 12.86
N ASP A 103 -0.32 -11.34 12.66
CA ASP A 103 -0.92 -10.70 11.49
C ASP A 103 -0.35 -9.29 11.19
N PRO A 104 -0.20 -8.37 12.17
CA PRO A 104 0.22 -7.01 11.86
C PRO A 104 1.67 -6.89 11.39
N TRP A 105 2.60 -7.67 11.97
CA TRP A 105 4.00 -7.61 11.54
C TRP A 105 4.19 -8.31 10.19
N MET A 106 3.43 -9.38 9.92
CA MET A 106 3.42 -10.05 8.61
C MET A 106 2.88 -9.14 7.51
N ALA A 107 1.80 -8.39 7.79
CA ALA A 107 1.26 -7.40 6.87
C ALA A 107 2.26 -6.26 6.61
N GLY A 108 2.89 -5.75 7.68
CA GLY A 108 3.94 -4.75 7.55
C GLY A 108 5.11 -5.21 6.69
N TRP A 109 5.48 -6.48 6.78
CA TRP A 109 6.52 -7.07 5.95
C TRP A 109 6.12 -7.12 4.46
N VAL A 110 4.92 -7.63 4.17
CA VAL A 110 4.41 -7.74 2.78
C VAL A 110 4.21 -6.37 2.14
N LEU A 111 3.77 -5.36 2.89
CA LEU A 111 3.74 -3.97 2.44
C LEU A 111 5.16 -3.37 2.31
N GLY A 112 6.08 -3.73 3.20
CA GLY A 112 7.48 -3.32 3.17
C GLY A 112 8.23 -3.74 1.91
N ILE A 113 7.92 -4.93 1.39
CA ILE A 113 8.48 -5.46 0.14
C ILE A 113 8.30 -4.48 -1.03
N TYR A 114 7.17 -3.77 -1.10
CA TYR A 114 6.91 -2.78 -2.15
C TYR A 114 8.00 -1.71 -2.21
N ARG A 115 8.36 -1.15 -1.05
CA ARG A 115 9.39 -0.11 -0.94
C ARG A 115 10.78 -0.66 -1.20
N LEU A 116 11.06 -1.88 -0.74
CA LEU A 116 12.37 -2.50 -0.89
C LEU A 116 12.70 -2.83 -2.36
N ILE A 117 11.75 -3.36 -3.13
CA ILE A 117 11.95 -3.67 -4.56
C ILE A 117 12.20 -2.40 -5.39
N ARG A 118 11.55 -1.29 -5.02
CA ARG A 118 11.66 -0.03 -5.77
C ARG A 118 12.86 0.82 -5.39
N THR A 119 13.57 0.47 -4.32
CA THR A 119 14.77 1.18 -3.90
C THR A 119 15.98 0.62 -4.64
N THR A 120 16.61 1.45 -5.48
CA THR A 120 17.75 1.05 -6.30
C THR A 120 19.10 1.25 -5.61
N ILE A 121 19.21 2.21 -4.68
CA ILE A 121 20.45 2.55 -3.98
C ILE A 121 20.68 1.56 -2.83
N GLN A 122 21.71 0.72 -2.95
CA GLN A 122 21.95 -0.38 -2.00
C GLN A 122 22.13 0.10 -0.55
N ASN A 123 22.94 1.12 -0.30
CA ASN A 123 23.16 1.64 1.06
C ASN A 123 21.86 2.18 1.69
N TYR A 124 21.01 2.81 0.88
CA TYR A 124 19.71 3.30 1.34
C TYR A 124 18.74 2.14 1.58
N LYS A 125 18.75 1.11 0.73
CA LYS A 125 17.96 -0.12 0.89
C LYS A 125 18.26 -0.78 2.25
N THR A 126 19.52 -0.92 2.64
CA THR A 126 19.91 -1.42 3.98
C THR A 126 19.28 -0.61 5.10
N SER A 127 19.34 0.73 5.02
CA SER A 127 18.73 1.59 6.04
C SER A 127 17.20 1.45 6.12
N ILE A 128 16.53 1.17 4.99
CA ILE A 128 15.08 0.92 4.97
C ILE A 128 14.77 -0.42 5.63
N VAL A 129 15.53 -1.47 5.32
CA VAL A 129 15.40 -2.80 5.93
C VAL A 129 15.52 -2.71 7.45
N GLU A 130 16.53 -2.01 7.96
CA GLU A 130 16.72 -1.79 9.39
C GLU A 130 15.53 -1.06 10.04
N ARG A 131 15.02 0.00 9.41
CA ARG A 131 13.86 0.75 9.92
C ARG A 131 12.58 -0.08 9.91
N ILE A 132 12.33 -0.83 8.82
CA ILE A 132 11.18 -1.76 8.74
C ILE A 132 11.31 -2.79 9.86
N THR A 133 12.46 -3.47 9.98
CA THR A 133 12.69 -4.47 11.04
C THR A 133 12.46 -3.91 12.43
N THR A 134 12.98 -2.71 12.71
CA THR A 134 12.81 -2.06 14.01
C THR A 134 11.33 -1.83 14.32
N GLN A 135 10.55 -1.39 13.34
CA GLN A 135 9.10 -1.19 13.50
C GLN A 135 8.34 -2.50 13.65
N LEU A 136 8.70 -3.54 12.89
CA LEU A 136 8.09 -4.86 13.02
C LEU A 136 8.40 -5.48 14.39
N LYS A 137 9.64 -5.36 14.88
CA LYS A 137 10.04 -5.79 16.23
C LYS A 137 9.36 -5.00 17.36
N ALA A 138 8.96 -3.76 17.10
CA ALA A 138 8.17 -2.97 18.04
C ALA A 138 6.70 -3.45 18.13
N ILE A 139 6.17 -4.03 17.06
CA ILE A 139 4.85 -4.68 17.04
C ILE A 139 4.94 -6.03 17.76
N ASP A 140 5.93 -6.85 17.38
CA ASP A 140 6.20 -8.13 18.03
C ASP A 140 7.70 -8.42 18.09
N GLN A 141 8.23 -8.68 19.28
CA GLN A 141 9.63 -9.08 19.47
C GLN A 141 9.97 -10.40 18.76
N GLY A 142 8.97 -11.25 18.48
CA GLY A 142 9.10 -12.48 17.70
C GLY A 142 9.13 -12.28 16.18
N ALA A 143 9.02 -11.04 15.68
CA ALA A 143 9.04 -10.77 14.25
C ALA A 143 10.34 -11.23 13.61
N ALA A 144 10.22 -11.94 12.48
CA ALA A 144 11.35 -12.50 11.76
C ALA A 144 12.34 -11.42 11.28
N GLU A 145 13.64 -11.75 11.30
CA GLU A 145 14.66 -10.86 10.73
C GLU A 145 14.57 -10.86 9.20
N SER A 146 14.57 -9.65 8.64
CA SER A 146 14.38 -9.43 7.22
C SER A 146 15.71 -9.55 6.46
N VAL A 147 16.17 -10.78 6.24
CA VAL A 147 17.46 -11.03 5.61
C VAL A 147 17.29 -11.43 4.14
N ASP A 148 17.71 -10.54 3.23
CA ASP A 148 18.05 -10.79 1.81
C ASP A 148 17.05 -11.50 0.88
N VAL A 149 15.75 -11.45 1.17
CA VAL A 149 14.72 -12.08 0.31
C VAL A 149 14.18 -11.14 -0.79
N VAL A 150 14.70 -9.91 -0.93
CA VAL A 150 14.11 -8.89 -1.82
C VAL A 150 14.14 -9.32 -3.29
N ASP A 151 15.22 -9.97 -3.72
CA ASP A 151 15.38 -10.38 -5.12
C ASP A 151 14.31 -11.40 -5.53
N GLN A 152 13.82 -12.20 -4.59
CA GLN A 152 12.73 -13.18 -4.80
C GLN A 152 11.34 -12.53 -4.93
N TYR A 153 11.25 -11.21 -4.85
CA TYR A 153 9.98 -10.49 -4.97
C TYR A 153 9.97 -9.46 -6.09
N MET A 154 11.06 -9.34 -6.87
CA MET A 154 11.20 -8.32 -7.91
C MET A 154 10.03 -8.30 -8.90
N GLY A 155 9.46 -9.46 -9.24
CA GLY A 155 8.29 -9.57 -10.13
C GLY A 155 7.01 -8.92 -9.62
N TRP A 156 6.88 -8.68 -8.31
CA TRP A 156 5.66 -8.11 -7.70
C TRP A 156 5.45 -6.65 -8.06
N VAL A 157 6.52 -5.95 -8.42
CA VAL A 157 6.50 -4.54 -8.87
C VAL A 157 5.55 -4.33 -10.05
N ASN A 158 5.36 -5.37 -10.87
CA ASN A 158 4.53 -5.37 -12.07
C ASN A 158 3.11 -5.89 -11.79
N HIS A 159 2.83 -6.41 -10.59
CA HIS A 159 1.53 -6.97 -10.27
C HIS A 159 0.54 -5.86 -9.88
N ARG A 160 -0.39 -5.55 -10.79
CA ARG A 160 -1.37 -4.46 -10.63
C ARG A 160 -2.14 -4.52 -9.32
N ASN A 161 -2.72 -5.67 -8.97
CA ASN A 161 -3.54 -5.80 -7.75
C ASN A 161 -2.73 -5.58 -6.48
N TYR A 162 -1.43 -5.89 -6.50
CA TYR A 162 -0.55 -5.65 -5.36
C TYR A 162 -0.28 -4.16 -5.21
N ASN A 163 0.13 -3.50 -6.29
CA ASN A 163 0.37 -2.05 -6.28
C ASN A 163 -0.87 -1.27 -5.82
N MET A 164 -2.07 -1.69 -6.24
CA MET A 164 -3.32 -1.07 -5.82
C MET A 164 -3.61 -1.25 -4.33
N LEU A 165 -3.41 -2.46 -3.80
CA LEU A 165 -3.63 -2.75 -2.39
C LEU A 165 -2.70 -1.92 -1.51
N VAL A 166 -1.42 -1.86 -1.86
CA VAL A 166 -0.42 -1.02 -1.17
C VAL A 166 -0.84 0.46 -1.21
N ALA A 167 -1.31 0.94 -2.36
CA ALA A 167 -1.79 2.33 -2.49
C ALA A 167 -3.05 2.60 -1.64
N ALA A 168 -3.96 1.62 -1.54
CA ALA A 168 -5.15 1.73 -0.70
C ALA A 168 -4.80 1.82 0.80
N TYR A 169 -3.84 1.01 1.26
CA TYR A 169 -3.30 1.14 2.63
C TYR A 169 -2.68 2.51 2.88
N ASP A 170 -1.86 3.02 1.95
CA ASP A 170 -1.25 4.33 2.13
C ASP A 170 -2.29 5.46 2.17
N MET A 171 -3.30 5.40 1.31
CA MET A 171 -4.41 6.36 1.30
C MET A 171 -5.23 6.29 2.60
N PHE A 172 -5.53 5.08 3.07
CA PHE A 172 -6.23 4.86 4.34
C PHE A 172 -5.45 5.45 5.53
N PHE A 173 -4.19 5.06 5.72
CA PHE A 173 -3.39 5.58 6.84
C PHE A 173 -2.97 7.05 6.66
N THR A 174 -3.06 7.63 5.47
CA THR A 174 -2.96 9.09 5.29
C THR A 174 -4.19 9.80 5.84
N ARG A 175 -5.37 9.20 5.67
CA ARG A 175 -6.62 9.71 6.25
C ARG A 175 -6.69 9.49 7.77
N PHE A 176 -6.19 8.36 8.25
CA PHE A 176 -6.17 7.96 9.66
C PHE A 176 -4.73 7.88 10.21
N PRO A 177 -4.05 9.02 10.43
CA PRO A 177 -2.64 9.03 10.84
C PRO A 177 -2.42 8.50 12.27
N PHE A 178 -3.46 8.47 13.10
CA PHE A 178 -3.40 7.99 14.49
C PHE A 178 -3.94 6.58 14.68
N HIS A 179 -4.22 5.86 13.58
CA HIS A 179 -4.67 4.48 13.64
C HIS A 179 -3.60 3.59 14.29
N THR A 180 -4.01 2.55 15.04
CA THR A 180 -3.10 1.62 15.73
C THR A 180 -2.02 1.03 14.81
N PHE A 181 -2.38 0.77 13.56
CA PHE A 181 -1.50 0.22 12.52
C PHE A 181 -0.93 1.26 11.54
N ALA A 182 -1.00 2.56 11.86
CA ALA A 182 -0.47 3.61 10.97
C ALA A 182 1.05 3.49 10.74
N SER A 183 1.79 2.81 11.61
CA SER A 183 3.21 2.49 11.43
C SER A 183 3.50 1.65 10.18
N LEU A 184 2.54 0.85 9.71
CA LEU A 184 2.67 0.04 8.48
C LEU A 184 2.97 0.89 7.23
N ARG A 185 2.70 2.20 7.31
CA ARG A 185 3.05 3.16 6.26
C ARG A 185 4.52 3.19 5.90
N ILE A 186 5.43 2.72 6.76
CA ILE A 186 6.85 2.64 6.41
C ILE A 186 7.10 1.90 5.09
N GLY A 187 6.27 0.88 4.78
CA GLY A 187 6.33 0.12 3.54
C GLY A 187 5.58 0.76 2.38
N THR A 188 4.54 1.53 2.67
CA THR A 188 3.62 2.06 1.65
C THR A 188 3.90 3.51 1.25
N THR A 189 4.63 4.29 2.05
CA THR A 189 4.81 5.75 1.83
C THR A 189 5.34 6.10 0.43
N GLY A 190 6.09 5.19 -0.20
CA GLY A 190 6.58 5.35 -1.57
C GLY A 190 5.52 5.26 -2.68
N THR A 191 4.25 4.97 -2.36
CA THR A 191 3.15 5.01 -3.33
C THR A 191 2.63 6.43 -3.56
N ARG A 192 2.69 7.30 -2.56
CA ARG A 192 2.14 8.66 -2.63
C ARG A 192 3.01 9.53 -3.53
N PHE A 193 2.38 10.26 -4.46
CA PHE A 193 3.06 11.09 -5.46
C PHE A 193 4.09 10.34 -6.30
N ARG A 194 3.93 9.02 -6.41
CA ARG A 194 4.77 8.22 -7.27
C ARG A 194 4.51 8.60 -8.73
N ASP A 195 5.60 8.70 -9.48
CA ASP A 195 5.61 9.15 -10.87
C ASP A 195 5.14 10.62 -11.02
N CYS A 196 5.10 11.39 -9.91
CA CYS A 196 4.79 12.83 -9.88
C CYS A 196 6.03 13.67 -9.46
N ALA A 197 7.23 13.25 -9.85
CA ALA A 197 8.47 13.93 -9.44
C ALA A 197 8.56 15.38 -9.95
N GLY A 198 8.02 15.67 -11.13
CA GLY A 198 7.91 17.03 -11.66
C GLY A 198 7.07 17.93 -10.75
N LEU A 199 5.88 17.46 -10.36
CA LEU A 199 4.98 18.16 -9.44
C LEU A 199 5.61 18.40 -8.06
N MET A 200 6.30 17.39 -7.53
CA MET A 200 7.03 17.50 -6.26
C MET A 200 8.17 18.53 -6.35
N SER A 201 8.94 18.52 -7.44
CA SER A 201 10.03 19.47 -7.66
C SER A 201 9.51 20.89 -7.82
N TYR A 202 8.38 21.05 -8.50
CA TYR A 202 7.70 22.33 -8.66
C TYR A 202 7.29 22.92 -7.31
N GLY A 203 6.62 22.14 -6.45
CA GLY A 203 6.28 22.57 -5.10
C GLY A 203 7.51 22.92 -4.26
N TYR A 204 8.58 22.12 -4.38
CA TYR A 204 9.84 22.40 -3.68
C TYR A 204 10.48 23.74 -4.10
N VAL A 205 10.44 24.07 -5.40
CA VAL A 205 10.97 25.36 -5.89
C VAL A 205 10.15 26.52 -5.33
N LEU A 206 8.83 26.42 -5.30
CA LEU A 206 7.97 27.44 -4.69
C LEU A 206 8.33 27.67 -3.22
N ASP A 207 8.50 26.59 -2.45
CA ASP A 207 8.87 26.65 -1.04
C ASP A 207 10.24 27.31 -0.83
N VAL A 208 11.25 26.93 -1.63
CA VAL A 208 12.62 27.48 -1.54
C VAL A 208 12.65 28.97 -1.89
N LEU A 209 11.86 29.39 -2.88
CA LEU A 209 11.78 30.79 -3.32
C LEU A 209 10.82 31.64 -2.48
N GLY A 210 10.09 31.03 -1.52
CA GLY A 210 9.08 31.72 -0.72
C GLY A 210 7.89 32.21 -1.55
N MET A 211 7.62 31.57 -2.68
CA MET A 211 6.52 31.93 -3.58
C MET A 211 5.24 31.22 -3.14
N SER A 212 4.15 31.99 -3.03
CA SER A 212 2.86 31.45 -2.58
C SER A 212 1.97 30.93 -3.70
N LYS A 213 2.22 31.37 -4.95
CA LYS A 213 1.41 31.00 -6.11
C LYS A 213 2.28 30.34 -7.17
N ALA A 214 1.74 29.28 -7.74
CA ALA A 214 2.27 28.61 -8.92
C ALA A 214 2.53 29.60 -10.08
N THR A 215 1.61 30.53 -10.30
CA THR A 215 1.73 31.54 -11.36
C THR A 215 2.98 32.40 -11.24
N ASP A 216 3.43 32.68 -10.01
CA ASP A 216 4.58 33.55 -9.78
C ASP A 216 5.87 32.91 -10.29
N LEU A 217 5.96 31.57 -10.27
CA LEU A 217 7.09 30.83 -10.83
C LEU A 217 7.06 30.79 -12.36
N MET A 218 5.88 30.85 -12.98
CA MET A 218 5.74 30.85 -14.45
C MET A 218 6.38 32.07 -15.09
N ASP A 219 6.38 33.22 -14.41
CA ASP A 219 7.06 34.45 -14.86
C ASP A 219 8.60 34.28 -14.97
N TRP A 220 9.16 33.24 -14.32
CA TRP A 220 10.58 32.93 -14.33
C TRP A 220 10.94 31.77 -15.28
N VAL A 221 9.97 31.27 -16.05
CA VAL A 221 10.17 30.20 -17.03
C VAL A 221 10.49 30.84 -18.38
N PHE A 222 11.79 30.93 -18.70
CA PHE A 222 12.27 31.53 -19.95
C PHE A 222 12.52 30.52 -21.08
N ILE A 223 12.21 29.24 -20.85
CA ILE A 223 12.42 28.15 -21.82
C ILE A 223 11.04 27.58 -22.18
N GLU A 224 10.68 27.68 -23.47
CA GLU A 224 9.39 27.22 -24.00
C GLU A 224 9.08 25.76 -23.65
N GLY A 225 10.08 24.87 -23.77
CA GLY A 225 9.90 23.45 -23.42
C GLY A 225 9.48 23.23 -21.98
N VAL A 226 10.07 23.98 -21.03
CA VAL A 226 9.70 23.90 -19.61
C VAL A 226 8.31 24.52 -19.39
N GLY A 227 7.96 25.58 -20.12
CA GLY A 227 6.63 26.17 -20.09
C GLY A 227 5.54 25.19 -20.53
N ASN A 228 5.78 24.45 -21.62
CA ASN A 228 4.89 23.40 -22.11
C ASN A 228 4.74 22.27 -21.10
N ASP A 229 5.86 21.79 -20.53
CA ASP A 229 5.83 20.74 -19.51
C ASP A 229 5.00 21.13 -18.28
N ILE A 230 5.06 22.39 -17.84
CA ILE A 230 4.26 22.85 -16.69
C ILE A 230 2.77 22.96 -17.07
N ASN A 231 2.46 23.47 -18.27
CA ASN A 231 1.09 23.61 -18.75
C ASN A 231 0.39 22.27 -19.02
N ASP A 232 1.13 21.22 -19.37
CA ASP A 232 0.55 19.88 -19.55
C ASP A 232 0.23 19.19 -18.20
N ASN A 233 0.81 19.66 -17.10
CA ASN A 233 0.62 19.10 -15.76
C ASN A 233 -0.38 19.90 -14.89
N TYR A 234 -0.93 21.02 -15.38
CA TYR A 234 -1.80 21.94 -14.65
C TYR A 234 -2.91 22.53 -15.53
#